data_AF-A0A4D7CS85-F1
#
_entry.id   AF-A0A4D7CS85-F1
#
_cell.length_a   1.000
_cell.length_b   1.000
_cell.length_c   1.000
_cell.angle_alpha   90.00
_cell.angle_beta   90.00
_cell.angle_gamma   90.00
#
_symmetry.space_group_name_H-M   'P 1'
#
loop_
_entity.id
_entity.type
_entity.pdbx_description
1 polymer ?
#
loop_
_entity_poly.entity_id
_entity_poly.type
_entity_poly.pdbx_seq_one_letter_code
_entity_poly.pdbx_strand_id
1 'polypeptide(L)' 'MSIKLDKVNKTWMVEVTTGVDSDTGKTRRFIKRGIQTKTEALEIEAFYKKNYSILKNMEEDRYGS' A
#
# COMPACT_ATOMS: atom_id res chain seq x y z
N MET A 1 -6.81 -2.58 4.30
CA MET A 1 -5.55 -3.13 3.77
C MET A 1 -5.82 -4.53 3.25
N SER A 2 -5.13 -4.98 2.19
CA SER A 2 -5.29 -6.33 1.67
C SER A 2 -3.96 -6.87 1.15
N ILE A 3 -3.75 -8.18 1.34
CA ILE A 3 -2.62 -8.92 0.79
C ILE A 3 -3.15 -9.86 -0.29
N LYS A 4 -2.58 -9.80 -1.49
CA LYS A 4 -3.02 -10.57 -2.66
C LYS A 4 -1.83 -11.27 -3.29
N LEU A 5 -2.04 -12.48 -3.81
CA LEU A 5 -1.06 -13.16 -4.66
C LEU A 5 -1.29 -12.74 -6.11
N ASP A 6 -0.28 -12.15 -6.73
CA ASP A 6 -0.18 -12.04 -8.18
C ASP A 6 0.17 -13.43 -8.74
N LYS A 7 -0.83 -14.09 -9.31
CA LYS A 7 -0.71 -15.44 -9.86
C LYS A 7 0.17 -15.51 -11.11
N VAL A 8 0.30 -14.40 -11.85
CA VAL A 8 1.11 -14.36 -13.08
C VAL A 8 2.58 -14.37 -12.72
N ASN A 9 2.98 -13.44 -11.86
CA ASN A 9 4.37 -13.29 -11.45
C ASN A 9 4.75 -14.20 -10.26
N LYS A 10 3.79 -14.92 -9.67
CA LYS A 10 3.94 -15.70 -8.44
C LYS A 10 4.54 -14.88 -7.29
N THR A 11 4.16 -13.61 -7.20
CA THR A 11 4.61 -12.69 -6.14
C THR A 11 3.43 -12.16 -5.34
N TRP A 12 3.70 -11.62 -4.17
CA TRP A 12 2.71 -11.02 -3.29
C TRP A 12 2.63 -9.50 -3.52
N MET A 13 1.46 -8.96 -3.21
CA MET A 13 1.13 -7.55 -3.29
C MET A 13 0.42 -7.12 -2.01
N VAL A 14 0.78 -5.95 -1.52
CA VAL A 14 0.14 -5.28 -0.37
C VAL A 14 -0.55 -4.02 -0.88
N GLU A 15 -1.85 -3.91 -0.66
CA GLU A 15 -2.68 -2.76 -1.00
C GLU A 15 -3.20 -2.12 0.30
N VAL A 16 -2.87 -0.85 0.50
CA VAL A 16 -3.27 -0.06 1.67
C VAL A 16 -4.06 1.15 1.20
N THR A 17 -5.35 1.18 1.53
CA THR A 17 -6.19 2.38 1.35
C THR A 17 -5.81 3.42 2.39
N THR A 18 -5.37 4.59 1.95
CA THR A 18 -4.91 5.69 2.82
C THR A 18 -6.00 6.75 3.06
N GLY A 19 -7.00 6.81 2.18
CA GLY A 19 -8.14 7.71 2.30
C GLY A 19 -8.87 7.90 0.97
N VAL A 20 -9.56 9.02 0.85
CA VAL A 20 -10.18 9.48 -0.40
C VAL A 20 -9.57 10.84 -0.73
N ASP A 21 -9.34 11.08 -2.00
CA ASP A 21 -8.93 12.37 -2.55
C ASP A 21 -10.16 13.30 -2.57
N SER A 22 -10.05 14.48 -1.96
CA SER A 22 -11.17 15.40 -1.80
C SER A 22 -11.64 16.01 -3.11
N ASP A 23 -10.75 16.16 -4.08
CA ASP A 23 -10.99 16.94 -5.30
C ASP A 23 -11.55 16.03 -6.40
N THR A 24 -11.09 14.79 -6.44
CA THR A 24 -11.47 13.80 -7.45
C THR A 24 -12.44 12.75 -6.93
N GLY A 25 -12.63 12.65 -5.61
CA GLY A 25 -13.44 11.61 -4.96
C GLY A 25 -12.86 10.20 -5.07
N LYS A 26 -11.64 10.06 -5.63
CA LYS A 26 -11.01 8.75 -5.86
C LYS A 26 -10.38 8.22 -4.58
N THR A 27 -10.50 6.92 -4.35
CA THR A 27 -9.81 6.25 -3.23
C THR A 27 -8.30 6.30 -3.43
N ARG A 28 -7.57 6.87 -2.46
CA ARG A 28 -6.11 6.82 -2.41
C ARG A 28 -5.63 5.49 -1.86
N ARG A 29 -4.67 4.89 -2.57
CA ARG A 29 -4.19 3.54 -2.31
C ARG A 29 -2.70 3.47 -2.55
N PHE A 30 -1.96 3.07 -1.52
CA PHE A 30 -0.59 2.62 -1.66
C PHE A 30 -0.57 1.14 -2.08
N ILE A 31 0.18 0.82 -3.14
CA ILE A 31 0.31 -0.55 -3.64
C ILE A 31 1.79 -0.91 -3.74
N LYS A 32 2.24 -1.89 -2.94
CA LYS A 32 3.56 -2.51 -3.06
C LYS A 32 3.43 -3.86 -3.74
N ARG A 33 4.17 -4.08 -4.83
CA ARG A 33 4.14 -5.31 -5.65
C ARG A 33 5.51 -6.02 -5.62
N GLY A 34 5.55 -7.26 -6.13
CA GLY A 34 6.80 -8.00 -6.34
C GLY A 34 7.40 -8.60 -5.07
N ILE A 35 6.60 -8.76 -4.02
CA ILE A 35 7.04 -9.29 -2.73
C ILE A 35 7.20 -10.81 -2.87
N GLN A 36 8.34 -11.38 -2.49
CA GLN A 36 8.65 -12.77 -2.83
C GLN A 36 7.86 -13.76 -1.96
N THR A 37 7.61 -13.42 -0.71
CA THR A 37 6.98 -14.35 0.25
C THR A 37 5.73 -13.76 0.90
N LYS A 38 4.84 -14.65 1.35
CA LYS A 38 3.64 -14.24 2.09
C LYS A 38 3.99 -13.60 3.42
N THR A 39 5.03 -14.10 4.09
CA THR A 39 5.50 -13.60 5.39
C THR A 39 5.98 -12.16 5.26
N GLU A 40 6.82 -11.87 4.26
CA GLU A 40 7.28 -10.50 3.99
C GLU A 40 6.10 -9.56 3.70
N ALA A 41 5.09 -10.03 2.95
CA ALA A 41 3.88 -9.23 2.70
C ALA A 41 3.09 -8.94 3.98
N LEU A 42 3.01 -9.89 4.91
CA LEU A 42 2.36 -9.72 6.22
C LEU A 42 3.13 -8.75 7.12
N GLU A 43 4.45 -8.83 7.13
CA GLU A 43 5.32 -7.91 7.88
C GLU A 43 5.17 -6.48 7.37
N ILE A 44 5.16 -6.30 6.05
CA ILE A 44 4.91 -5.00 5.41
C ILE A 44 3.51 -4.47 5.78
N GLU A 45 2.48 -5.31 5.72
CA GLU A 45 1.12 -4.91 6.11
C GLU A 45 1.05 -4.51 7.59
N ALA A 46 1.66 -5.29 8.49
CA ALA A 46 1.72 -4.99 9.92
C ALA A 46 2.48 -3.70 10.21
N PHE A 47 3.61 -3.47 9.52
CA PHE A 47 4.38 -2.22 9.61
C PHE A 47 3.51 -1.01 9.24
N TYR A 48 2.78 -1.07 8.13
CA TYR A 48 1.93 0.04 7.69
C TYR A 48 0.66 0.20 8.53
N LYS A 49 0.11 -0.87 9.11
CA LYS A 49 -0.97 -0.75 10.11
C LYS A 49 -0.51 0.04 11.33
N LYS A 50 0.69 -0.24 11.83
CA LYS A 50 1.25 0.43 13.01
C LYS A 50 1.69 1.87 12.71
N ASN A 51 2.15 2.13 11.49
CA ASN A 51 2.74 3.41 11.08
C ASN A 51 1.94 4.10 9.97
N TYR A 52 0.62 4.13 10.10
CA TYR A 52 -0.28 4.65 9.05
C TYR A 52 0.04 6.10 8.65
N SER A 53 0.56 6.92 9.56
CA SER A 53 1.00 8.30 9.30
C SER A 53 2.13 8.40 8.27
N ILE A 54 3.01 7.41 8.18
CA ILE A 54 4.13 7.40 7.21
C ILE A 54 3.60 7.34 5.76
N LEU A 55 2.49 6.63 5.54
CA LEU A 55 1.87 6.53 4.22
C LEU A 55 1.26 7.84 3.75
N LYS A 56 0.79 8.68 4.69
CA LYS A 56 0.25 10.00 4.36
C LYS A 56 1.34 10.92 3.81
N ASN A 57 2.52 10.90 4.41
CA ASN A 57 3.66 11.74 4.01
C ASN A 57 4.32 11.23 2.71
N MET A 58 4.40 9.91 2.49
CA MET A 58 4.94 9.35 1.23
C MET A 58 4.09 9.65 0.00
N GLU A 59 2.80 9.96 0.16
CA GLU A 59 1.94 10.45 -0.93
C GLU A 59 2.11 11.96 -1.14
N GLU A 60 2.27 12.75 -0.07
CA GLU A 60 2.60 14.18 -0.17
C GLU A 60 3.94 14.41 -0.88
N ASP A 61 4.98 13.58 -0.66
CA ASP A 61 6.25 13.70 -1.39
C ASP A 61 6.16 13.28 -2.86
N ARG A 62 5.19 12.44 -3.23
CA ARG A 62 5.00 11.94 -4.61
C ARG A 62 4.08 12.82 -5.45
N TYR A 63 3.22 13.60 -4.80
CA TYR A 63 2.19 14.43 -5.44
C TYR A 63 2.15 15.88 -4.93
N GLY A 64 3.11 16.32 -4.10
CA GLY A 64 3.25 17.70 -3.62
C GLY A 64 4.70 18.16 -3.70
N SER A 65 5.00 19.38 -4.16
CA SER A 65 4.14 20.53 -4.48
C SER A 65 4.23 20.94 -5.94
#